data_AF-A8U1N1-F1
#
_entry.id   AF-A8U1N1-F1
#
_cell.length_a   1.000
_cell.length_b   1.000
_cell.length_c   1.000
_cell.angle_alpha   90.00
_cell.angle_beta   90.00
_cell.angle_gamma   90.00
#
_symmetry.space_group_name_H-M   'P 1'
#
loop_
_entity.id
_entity.type
_entity.pdbx_description
1 polymer ?
#
loop_
_entity_poly.entity_id
_entity_poly.type
_entity_poly.pdbx_seq_one_letter_code
_entity_poly.pdbx_strand_id
1 'polypeptide(L)'
;MRAELKRSSWEVYGLSAYDIDRTVAMFRALVEQRDRQFNEDWARLRVEQPDVADDIMDDVAHYTYERLNHLWACCLWRMQGVFEGILAQQFIGRERRFPGLRAKLTALREAGHIISPAKESELMEWADLRNALSHTPPETHRPPSLTLEDLLEYR
;
A
#
# COMPACT_ATOMS: atom_id res chain seq x y z
N MET A 1 -1.86 -5.11 -23.47
CA MET A 1 -0.82 -4.59 -22.54
C MET A 1 0.36 -4.07 -23.36
N ARG A 2 0.78 -2.80 -23.16
CA ARG A 2 1.80 -2.11 -23.98
C ARG A 2 3.16 -2.81 -23.94
N ALA A 3 3.76 -3.08 -25.10
CA ALA A 3 4.96 -3.90 -25.22
C ALA A 3 6.24 -3.17 -24.76
N GLU A 4 6.25 -1.83 -24.82
CA GLU A 4 7.33 -1.01 -24.29
C GLU A 4 7.43 -1.13 -22.76
N LEU A 5 6.30 -1.24 -22.06
CA LEU A 5 6.28 -1.41 -20.61
C LEU A 5 6.87 -2.75 -20.19
N LYS A 6 6.83 -3.79 -21.05
CA LYS A 6 7.44 -5.09 -20.73
C LYS A 6 8.97 -5.12 -20.91
N ARG A 7 9.53 -4.14 -21.63
CA ARG A 7 10.91 -4.16 -22.14
C ARG A 7 11.81 -3.08 -21.57
N SER A 8 11.30 -2.14 -20.76
CA SER A 8 12.19 -1.25 -20.02
C SER A 8 13.09 -2.06 -19.08
N SER A 9 14.34 -1.66 -18.92
CA SER A 9 15.18 -1.96 -17.77
C SER A 9 15.06 -0.75 -16.84
N TRP A 10 14.07 -0.80 -15.95
CA TRP A 10 13.52 0.35 -15.24
C TRP A 10 14.42 0.71 -14.05
N GLU A 11 15.25 -0.24 -13.62
CA GLU A 11 16.10 -0.19 -12.45
C GLU A 11 17.54 0.09 -12.88
N VAL A 12 17.90 1.38 -12.98
CA VAL A 12 19.30 1.79 -13.16
C VAL A 12 20.12 1.46 -11.90
N TYR A 13 19.49 1.57 -10.72
CA TYR A 13 20.15 1.39 -9.41
C TYR A 13 19.59 0.23 -8.56
N GLY A 14 18.56 -0.48 -9.06
CA GLY A 14 17.86 -1.51 -8.28
C GLY A 14 16.89 -0.92 -7.24
N LEU A 15 16.16 -1.80 -6.54
CA LEU A 15 15.27 -1.43 -5.44
C LEU A 15 16.01 -1.44 -4.11
N SER A 16 15.57 -0.60 -3.18
CA SER A 16 16.17 -0.40 -1.86
C SER A 16 15.13 -0.07 -0.79
N ALA A 17 15.53 -0.12 0.49
CA ALA A 17 14.66 0.30 1.59
C ALA A 17 14.19 1.77 1.45
N TYR A 18 14.98 2.62 0.80
CA TYR A 18 14.60 3.99 0.50
C TYR A 18 13.33 4.08 -0.36
N ASP A 19 13.09 3.10 -1.25
CA ASP A 19 11.89 3.06 -2.08
C ASP A 19 10.63 2.75 -1.27
N ILE A 20 10.75 2.01 -0.16
CA ILE A 20 9.67 1.80 0.81
C ILE A 20 9.35 3.13 1.50
N ASP A 21 10.37 3.82 2.01
CA ASP A 21 10.22 5.09 2.70
C ASP A 21 9.60 6.16 1.81
N ARG A 22 10.05 6.22 0.55
CA ARG A 22 9.50 7.12 -0.47
C ARG A 22 8.05 6.80 -0.80
N THR A 23 7.68 5.52 -0.83
CA THR A 23 6.30 5.08 -1.04
C THR A 23 5.42 5.61 0.09
N VAL A 24 5.80 5.36 1.35
CA VAL A 24 5.06 5.84 2.52
C VAL A 24 4.94 7.36 2.51
N ALA A 25 6.04 8.08 2.28
CA ALA A 25 6.05 9.54 2.25
C ALA A 25 5.13 10.11 1.17
N MET A 26 5.09 9.50 -0.02
CA MET A 26 4.22 9.92 -1.11
C MET A 26 2.74 9.74 -0.76
N PHE A 27 2.35 8.56 -0.27
CA PHE A 27 0.95 8.29 0.08
C PHE A 27 0.49 9.12 1.27
N ARG A 28 1.35 9.32 2.27
CA ARG A 28 1.10 10.23 3.38
C ARG A 28 0.80 11.64 2.90
N ALA A 29 1.62 12.19 2.00
CA ALA A 29 1.39 13.52 1.45
C ALA A 29 0.05 13.65 0.70
N LEU A 30 -0.37 12.59 -0.01
CA LEU A 30 -1.66 12.56 -0.71
C LEU A 30 -2.83 12.57 0.28
N VAL A 31 -2.74 11.77 1.35
CA VAL A 31 -3.76 11.71 2.42
C VAL A 31 -3.85 13.05 3.13
N GLU A 32 -2.74 13.61 3.58
CA GLU A 32 -2.68 14.92 4.25
C GLU A 32 -3.20 16.07 3.34
N GLN A 33 -2.97 15.99 2.04
CA GLN A 33 -3.54 16.95 1.09
C GLN A 33 -5.07 16.79 1.00
N ARG A 34 -5.56 15.55 0.94
CA ARG A 34 -6.99 15.29 0.83
C ARG A 34 -7.75 15.71 2.09
N ASP A 35 -7.18 15.49 3.27
CA ASP A 35 -7.75 15.94 4.54
C ASP A 35 -7.82 17.47 4.63
N ARG A 36 -6.78 18.17 4.16
CA ARG A 36 -6.81 19.64 4.06
C ARG A 36 -7.93 20.12 3.15
N GLN A 37 -8.04 19.54 1.96
CA GLN A 37 -9.10 19.88 1.01
C GLN A 37 -10.49 19.63 1.60
N PHE A 38 -10.68 18.50 2.29
CA PHE A 38 -11.94 18.17 2.94
C PHE A 38 -12.34 19.23 3.98
N ASN A 39 -11.41 19.68 4.81
CA ASN A 39 -11.67 20.73 5.81
C ASN A 39 -11.98 22.10 5.18
N GLU A 40 -11.29 22.46 4.09
CA GLU A 40 -11.57 23.68 3.33
C GLU A 40 -12.96 23.64 2.69
N ASP A 41 -13.32 22.50 2.08
CA ASP A 41 -14.64 22.28 1.48
C ASP A 41 -15.75 22.32 2.55
N TRP A 42 -15.51 21.74 3.73
CA TRP A 42 -16.43 21.80 4.87
C TRP A 42 -16.68 23.25 5.29
N ALA A 43 -15.61 24.01 5.54
CA ALA A 43 -15.70 25.38 6.00
C ALA A 43 -16.45 26.28 4.99
N ARG A 44 -16.19 26.09 3.69
CA ARG A 44 -16.89 26.79 2.61
C ARG A 44 -18.38 26.43 2.59
N LEU A 45 -18.72 25.15 2.64
CA LEU A 45 -20.11 24.70 2.51
C LEU A 45 -20.99 25.19 3.67
N ARG A 46 -20.45 25.25 4.89
CA ARG A 46 -21.16 25.82 6.05
C ARG A 46 -21.53 27.29 5.89
N VAL A 47 -20.79 28.04 5.07
CA VAL A 47 -21.10 29.45 4.76
C VAL A 47 -22.11 29.54 3.61
N GLU A 48 -21.93 28.73 2.57
CA GLU A 48 -22.74 28.79 1.35
C GLU A 48 -24.14 28.18 1.52
N GLN A 49 -24.27 27.09 2.27
CA GLN A 49 -25.48 26.29 2.40
C GLN A 49 -25.66 25.74 3.84
N PRO A 50 -25.79 26.60 4.86
CA PRO A 50 -25.77 26.19 6.26
C PRO A 50 -26.85 25.17 6.62
N ASP A 51 -28.04 25.26 6.02
CA ASP A 51 -29.20 24.43 6.37
C ASP A 51 -29.06 22.95 5.95
N VAL A 52 -28.18 22.66 4.99
CA VAL A 52 -27.95 21.30 4.44
C VAL A 52 -26.48 20.87 4.49
N ALA A 53 -25.61 21.72 5.03
CA ALA A 53 -24.16 21.52 5.00
C ALA A 53 -23.77 20.22 5.72
N ASP A 54 -24.34 19.94 6.90
CA ASP A 54 -23.97 18.76 7.67
C ASP A 54 -24.40 17.46 6.96
N ASP A 55 -25.62 17.39 6.39
CA ASP A 55 -26.09 16.23 5.62
C ASP A 55 -25.20 15.95 4.40
N ILE A 56 -24.82 16.99 3.65
CA ILE A 56 -23.92 16.85 2.50
C ILE A 56 -22.53 16.40 2.96
N MET A 57 -22.03 16.96 4.07
CA MET A 57 -20.70 16.65 4.56
C MET A 57 -20.58 15.23 5.12
N ASP A 58 -21.65 14.65 5.67
CA ASP A 58 -21.66 13.25 6.10
C ASP A 58 -21.39 12.30 4.90
N ASP A 59 -22.08 12.52 3.77
CA ASP A 59 -21.83 11.77 2.54
C ASP A 59 -20.40 11.98 2.03
N VAL A 60 -19.94 13.23 1.98
CA VAL A 60 -18.58 13.57 1.53
C VAL A 60 -17.52 12.95 2.44
N ALA A 61 -17.76 12.90 3.75
CA ALA A 61 -16.88 12.29 4.74
C ALA A 61 -16.77 10.78 4.50
N HIS A 62 -17.90 10.12 4.29
CA HIS A 62 -17.94 8.69 3.98
C HIS A 62 -17.13 8.33 2.73
N TYR A 63 -17.39 9.00 1.60
CA TYR A 63 -16.65 8.74 0.36
C TYR A 63 -15.18 9.16 0.45
N THR A 64 -14.85 10.17 1.26
CA THR A 64 -13.46 10.55 1.50
C THR A 64 -12.75 9.45 2.29
N TYR A 65 -13.36 8.93 3.36
CA TYR A 65 -12.84 7.82 4.14
C TYR A 65 -12.60 6.56 3.30
N GLU A 66 -13.53 6.16 2.43
CA GLU A 66 -13.34 5.04 1.50
C GLU A 66 -12.12 5.22 0.59
N ARG A 67 -11.96 6.43 0.02
CA ARG A 67 -10.86 6.74 -0.89
C ARG A 67 -9.52 6.72 -0.17
N LEU A 68 -9.46 7.25 1.05
CA LEU A 68 -8.25 7.23 1.86
C LEU A 68 -7.84 5.78 2.19
N ASN A 69 -8.78 4.90 2.54
CA ASN A 69 -8.49 3.49 2.73
C ASN A 69 -7.95 2.80 1.48
N HIS A 70 -8.48 3.14 0.29
CA HIS A 70 -7.92 2.67 -0.97
C HIS A 70 -6.49 3.15 -1.21
N LEU A 71 -6.17 4.40 -0.84
CA LEU A 71 -4.80 4.92 -0.92
C LEU A 71 -3.85 4.13 -0.02
N TRP A 72 -4.26 3.82 1.21
CA TRP A 72 -3.45 3.01 2.12
C TRP A 72 -3.28 1.56 1.66
N ALA A 73 -4.32 0.94 1.12
CA ALA A 73 -4.20 -0.38 0.49
C ALA A 73 -3.20 -0.37 -0.66
N CYS A 74 -3.24 0.66 -1.52
CA CYS A 74 -2.27 0.83 -2.61
C CYS A 74 -0.83 1.04 -2.08
N CYS A 75 -0.69 1.77 -0.97
CA CYS A 75 0.59 1.96 -0.31
C CYS A 75 1.18 0.61 0.14
N LEU A 76 0.39 -0.21 0.84
CA LEU A 76 0.79 -1.56 1.26
C LEU A 76 1.19 -2.43 0.06
N TRP A 77 0.40 -2.42 -1.01
CA TRP A 77 0.69 -3.19 -2.22
C TRP A 77 2.04 -2.80 -2.82
N ARG A 78 2.31 -1.49 -2.88
CA ARG A 78 3.57 -0.97 -3.41
C ARG A 78 4.73 -1.32 -2.50
N MET A 79 4.59 -1.17 -1.19
CA MET A 79 5.61 -1.55 -0.19
C MET A 79 5.99 -3.02 -0.29
N GLN A 80 4.99 -3.92 -0.33
CA GLN A 80 5.25 -5.36 -0.51
C GLN A 80 5.93 -5.65 -1.85
N GLY A 81 5.52 -4.98 -2.93
CA GLY A 81 6.17 -5.13 -4.23
C GLY A 81 7.64 -4.69 -4.23
N VAL A 82 7.96 -3.59 -3.53
CA VAL A 82 9.34 -3.14 -3.35
C VAL A 82 10.13 -4.15 -2.52
N PHE A 83 9.60 -4.59 -1.40
CA PHE A 83 10.22 -5.58 -0.52
C PHE A 83 10.53 -6.90 -1.26
N GLU A 84 9.53 -7.47 -1.96
CA GLU A 84 9.70 -8.68 -2.75
C GLU A 84 10.75 -8.50 -3.87
N GLY A 85 10.86 -7.30 -4.43
CA GLY A 85 11.87 -6.93 -5.41
C GLY A 85 13.29 -6.89 -4.81
N ILE A 86 13.45 -6.32 -3.62
CA ILE A 86 14.71 -6.32 -2.87
C ILE A 86 15.14 -7.76 -2.58
N LEU A 87 14.23 -8.61 -2.09
CA LEU A 87 14.52 -10.02 -1.81
C LEU A 87 15.02 -10.76 -3.06
N ALA A 88 14.31 -10.60 -4.18
CA ALA A 88 14.68 -11.23 -5.44
C ALA A 88 16.05 -10.75 -5.94
N GLN A 89 16.30 -9.43 -5.86
CA GLN A 89 17.56 -8.83 -6.27
C GLN A 89 18.74 -9.31 -5.44
N GLN A 90 18.61 -9.37 -4.12
CA GLN A 90 19.74 -9.59 -3.21
C GLN A 90 20.10 -11.06 -3.02
N PHE A 91 19.11 -11.96 -3.06
CA PHE A 91 19.33 -13.32 -2.55
C PHE A 91 18.99 -14.43 -3.55
N ILE A 92 18.13 -14.16 -4.54
CA ILE A 92 17.59 -15.21 -5.42
C ILE A 92 18.18 -15.12 -6.82
N GLY A 93 18.53 -13.90 -7.26
CA GLY A 93 18.99 -13.63 -8.61
C GLY A 93 17.84 -13.27 -9.55
N ARG A 94 18.11 -12.33 -10.47
CA ARG A 94 17.08 -11.67 -11.31
C ARG A 94 16.46 -12.55 -12.40
N GLU A 95 17.06 -13.71 -12.68
CA GLU A 95 16.63 -14.57 -13.79
C GLU A 95 15.47 -15.50 -13.43
N ARG A 96 15.30 -15.80 -12.13
CA ARG A 96 14.21 -16.68 -11.67
C ARG A 96 13.03 -15.85 -11.19
N ARG A 97 11.86 -16.06 -11.80
CA ARG A 97 10.61 -15.40 -11.41
C ARG A 97 9.86 -16.24 -10.40
N PHE A 98 9.68 -15.69 -9.20
CA PHE A 98 8.90 -16.32 -8.13
C PHE A 98 7.59 -15.57 -7.90
N PRO A 99 6.42 -16.24 -8.03
CA PRO A 99 5.13 -15.59 -7.84
C PRO A 99 4.85 -15.32 -6.35
N GLY A 100 4.77 -14.04 -5.99
CA GLY A 100 4.45 -13.60 -4.62
C GLY A 100 5.54 -13.86 -3.58
N LEU A 101 5.24 -13.52 -2.33
CA LEU A 101 6.17 -13.59 -1.21
C LEU A 101 6.48 -15.03 -0.77
N ARG A 102 5.46 -15.88 -0.61
CA ARG A 102 5.61 -17.28 -0.15
C ARG A 102 6.61 -18.07 -1.00
N ALA A 103 6.53 -17.94 -2.33
CA ALA A 103 7.45 -18.61 -3.24
C ALA A 103 8.89 -18.09 -3.09
N LYS A 104 9.08 -16.79 -2.84
CA LYS A 104 10.39 -16.17 -2.59
C LYS A 104 10.99 -16.64 -1.28
N LEU A 105 10.21 -16.67 -0.20
CA LEU A 105 10.66 -17.17 1.11
C LEU A 105 11.04 -18.65 1.04
N THR A 106 10.28 -19.46 0.29
CA THR A 106 10.62 -20.86 0.05
C THR A 106 11.96 -21.00 -0.67
N ALA A 107 12.17 -20.25 -1.75
CA ALA A 107 13.41 -20.26 -2.52
C ALA A 107 14.63 -19.81 -1.69
N LEU A 108 14.45 -18.83 -0.80
CA LEU A 108 15.49 -18.39 0.14
C LEU A 108 15.93 -19.53 1.06
N ARG A 109 14.98 -20.27 1.64
CA ARG A 109 15.29 -21.42 2.50
C ARG A 109 16.00 -22.54 1.74
N GLU A 110 15.54 -22.84 0.53
CA GLU A 110 16.17 -23.84 -0.36
C GLU A 110 17.60 -23.44 -0.75
N ALA A 111 17.88 -22.13 -0.85
CA ALA A 111 19.22 -21.59 -1.05
C ALA A 111 20.08 -21.56 0.24
N GLY A 112 19.56 -22.04 1.37
CA GLY A 112 20.28 -22.14 2.64
C GLY A 112 20.23 -20.87 3.51
N HIS A 113 19.40 -19.88 3.16
CA HIS A 113 19.19 -18.71 4.02
C HIS A 113 18.31 -19.08 5.21
N ILE A 114 18.68 -18.54 6.38
CA ILE A 114 17.94 -18.73 7.63
C ILE A 114 17.03 -17.53 7.83
N ILE A 115 15.74 -17.80 7.97
CA ILE A 115 14.71 -16.81 8.32
C ILE A 115 14.14 -17.24 9.66
N SER A 116 14.01 -16.32 10.62
CA SER A 116 13.41 -16.68 11.90
C SER A 116 11.93 -17.02 11.70
N PRO A 117 11.40 -18.07 12.37
CA PRO A 117 9.99 -18.42 12.24
C PRO A 117 9.03 -17.28 12.57
N ALA A 118 9.39 -16.43 13.54
CA ALA A 118 8.61 -15.26 13.91
C ALA A 118 8.52 -14.23 12.77
N LYS A 119 9.64 -13.93 12.11
CA LYS A 119 9.67 -13.00 10.97
C LYS A 119 8.98 -13.60 9.75
N GLU A 120 9.09 -14.91 9.53
CA GLU A 120 8.34 -15.58 8.48
C GLU A 120 6.83 -15.48 8.71
N SER A 121 6.35 -15.69 9.94
CA SER A 121 4.93 -15.53 10.30
C SER A 121 4.45 -14.11 10.04
N GLU A 122 5.16 -13.12 10.56
CA GLU A 122 4.84 -11.69 10.40
C GLU A 122 4.76 -11.31 8.92
N LEU A 123 5.76 -11.69 8.11
CA LEU A 123 5.75 -11.43 6.66
C LEU A 123 4.56 -12.09 5.95
N MET A 124 4.14 -13.27 6.40
CA MET A 124 3.00 -13.96 5.83
C MET A 124 1.67 -13.32 6.23
N GLU A 125 1.53 -12.83 7.46
CA GLU A 125 0.36 -12.06 7.91
C GLU A 125 0.16 -10.81 7.04
N TRP A 126 1.25 -10.10 6.74
CA TRP A 126 1.22 -8.96 5.83
C TRP A 126 0.84 -9.32 4.40
N ALA A 127 1.36 -10.43 3.88
CA ALA A 127 0.98 -10.91 2.56
C ALA A 127 -0.51 -11.31 2.51
N ASP A 128 -1.03 -11.90 3.58
CA ASP A 128 -2.42 -12.28 3.70
C ASP A 128 -3.33 -11.05 3.82
N LEU A 129 -2.96 -10.04 4.61
CA LEU A 129 -3.66 -8.75 4.65
C LEU A 129 -3.71 -8.10 3.27
N ARG A 130 -2.57 -8.02 2.58
CA ARG A 130 -2.52 -7.47 1.22
C ARG A 130 -3.41 -8.24 0.25
N ASN A 131 -3.41 -9.58 0.32
CA ASN A 131 -4.25 -10.42 -0.53
C ASN A 131 -5.72 -10.21 -0.20
N ALA A 132 -6.09 -10.11 1.07
CA ALA A 132 -7.44 -9.79 1.50
C ALA A 132 -7.90 -8.45 0.91
N LEU A 133 -7.08 -7.40 1.00
CA LEU A 133 -7.38 -6.09 0.40
C LEU A 133 -7.45 -6.13 -1.13
N SER A 134 -6.70 -7.04 -1.78
CA SER A 134 -6.68 -7.18 -3.25
C SER A 134 -7.90 -7.92 -3.79
N HIS A 135 -8.39 -8.92 -3.06
CA HIS A 135 -9.52 -9.76 -3.46
C HIS A 135 -10.86 -9.26 -2.91
N THR A 136 -10.80 -8.54 -1.80
CA THR A 136 -11.92 -7.90 -1.14
C THR A 136 -11.57 -6.41 -1.05
N PRO A 137 -11.74 -5.65 -2.15
CA PRO A 137 -11.55 -4.21 -2.09
C PRO A 137 -12.40 -3.64 -0.95
N PRO A 138 -11.94 -2.57 -0.26
CA PRO A 138 -12.66 -1.94 0.83
C PRO A 138 -14.15 -1.88 0.52
N GLU A 139 -14.96 -2.60 1.31
CA GLU A 139 -16.40 -2.60 1.13
C GLU A 139 -16.88 -1.15 1.21
N THR A 140 -17.64 -0.69 0.23
CA THR A 140 -18.16 0.69 0.18
C THR A 140 -18.87 1.02 1.50
N HIS A 141 -19.70 0.10 1.99
CA HIS A 141 -20.47 0.34 3.21
C HIS A 141 -19.66 0.21 4.51
N ARG A 142 -18.54 -0.52 4.52
CA ARG A 142 -17.69 -0.77 5.71
C ARG A 142 -16.23 -1.00 5.30
N PRO A 143 -15.52 0.03 4.83
CA PRO A 143 -14.15 -0.15 4.42
C PRO A 143 -13.28 -0.40 5.67
N PRO A 144 -12.29 -1.32 5.59
CA PRO A 144 -11.35 -1.57 6.67
C PRO A 144 -10.64 -0.27 7.03
N SER A 145 -10.40 -0.04 8.33
CA SER A 145 -9.77 1.17 8.85
C SER A 145 -8.25 1.08 8.79
N LEU A 146 -7.68 1.08 7.58
CA LEU A 146 -6.22 1.14 7.45
C LEU A 146 -5.73 2.56 7.72
N THR A 147 -4.67 2.65 8.51
CA THR A 147 -4.02 3.88 8.91
C THR A 147 -2.55 3.87 8.51
N LEU A 148 -1.89 5.02 8.68
CA LEU A 148 -0.45 5.11 8.48
C LEU A 148 0.28 4.24 9.51
N GLU A 149 -0.21 4.22 10.74
CA GLU A 149 0.35 3.47 11.87
C GLU A 149 0.40 1.98 11.54
N ASP A 150 -0.68 1.42 11.01
CA ASP A 150 -0.71 0.03 10.55
C ASP A 150 0.43 -0.21 9.54
N LEU A 151 0.59 0.66 8.53
CA LEU A 151 1.62 0.49 7.52
C LEU A 151 3.05 0.63 8.06
N LEU A 152 3.25 1.39 9.13
CA LEU A 152 4.57 1.55 9.74
C LEU A 152 5.01 0.30 10.50
N GLU A 153 4.07 -0.55 10.94
CA GLU A 153 4.37 -1.87 11.52
C GLU A 153 4.98 -2.85 10.49
N TYR A 154 4.85 -2.57 9.19
CA TYR A 154 5.46 -3.38 8.14
C TYR A 154 6.98 -3.18 7.99
N ARG A 155 7.55 -2.09 8.55
CA ARG A 155 8.99 -1.77 8.41
C ARG A 155 9.84 -2.53 9.42
#